data_AF-D7NY45-F1
#
_entry.id   AF-D7NY45-F1
#
_cell.length_a   1.000
_cell.length_b   1.000
_cell.length_c   1.000
_cell.angle_alpha   90.00
_cell.angle_beta   90.00
_cell.angle_gamma   90.00
#
_symmetry.space_group_name_H-M   'P 1'
#
loop_
_entity.id
_entity.type
_entity.pdbx_description
1 polymer ?
#
loop_
_entity_poly.entity_id
_entity_poly.type
_entity_poly.pdbx_seq_one_letter_code
_entity_poly.pdbx_strand_id
1 'polypeptide(L)'
;QTQRLKIMEYYEKKEKQIEQQKKIQMSNLMNQARLKVLRARDDLITDLLNEAKQRLGKVVKDTTRYQVLLDGLVLQGLYQLLEPRMIVRCRKQDFPLVKAAVQKAIPMYKIATRKDVDVQIDQEVYLPEEIAGGVEIYNGDR
;
A
#
# COMPACT_ATOMS: atom_id res chain seq x y z
N GLN A 1 40.71 -61.75 -4.65
CA GLN A 1 40.70 -60.47 -5.41
C GLN A 1 39.33 -59.79 -5.42
N THR A 2 38.22 -60.52 -5.54
CA THR A 2 36.83 -60.00 -5.56
C THR A 2 36.38 -59.24 -4.30
N GLN A 3 36.84 -59.61 -3.10
CA GLN A 3 36.49 -58.88 -1.87
C GLN A 3 37.10 -57.47 -1.80
N ARG A 4 38.31 -57.25 -2.35
CA ARG A 4 38.92 -55.91 -2.41
C ARG A 4 38.15 -54.96 -3.31
N LEU A 5 37.64 -55.46 -4.45
CA LEU A 5 36.80 -54.68 -5.38
C LEU A 5 35.50 -54.20 -4.71
N LYS A 6 34.81 -55.09 -3.98
CA LYS A 6 33.59 -54.73 -3.23
C LYS A 6 33.83 -53.67 -2.16
N ILE A 7 34.99 -53.71 -1.50
CA ILE A 7 35.38 -52.71 -0.50
C ILE A 7 35.63 -51.35 -1.19
N MET A 8 36.36 -51.33 -2.31
CA MET A 8 36.60 -50.09 -3.06
C MET A 8 35.29 -49.46 -3.57
N GLU A 9 34.40 -50.24 -4.19
CA GLU A 9 33.10 -49.72 -4.66
C GLU A 9 32.23 -49.16 -3.52
N TYR A 10 32.27 -49.78 -2.34
CA TYR A 10 31.53 -49.30 -1.18
C TYR A 10 32.03 -47.93 -0.70
N TYR A 11 33.35 -47.76 -0.59
CA TYR A 11 33.94 -46.48 -0.19
C TYR A 11 33.75 -45.41 -1.27
N GLU A 12 33.84 -45.76 -2.55
CA GLU A 12 33.58 -44.82 -3.66
C GLU A 12 32.12 -44.33 -3.66
N LYS A 13 31.14 -45.21 -3.40
CA LYS A 13 29.73 -44.82 -3.24
C LYS A 13 29.53 -43.91 -2.03
N LYS A 14 30.16 -44.23 -0.89
CA LYS A 14 30.11 -43.39 0.31
C LYS A 14 30.70 -42.00 0.07
N GLU A 15 31.83 -41.93 -0.63
CA GLU A 15 32.50 -40.68 -0.98
C GLU A 15 31.61 -39.81 -1.87
N LYS A 16 31.04 -40.38 -2.95
CA LYS A 16 30.08 -39.69 -3.81
C LYS A 16 28.86 -39.18 -3.05
N GLN A 17 28.33 -39.97 -2.11
CA GLN A 17 27.19 -39.58 -1.28
C GLN A 17 27.53 -38.41 -0.34
N ILE A 18 28.71 -38.44 0.29
CA ILE A 18 29.21 -37.35 1.14
C ILE A 18 29.41 -36.08 0.32
N GLU A 19 29.99 -36.19 -0.88
CA GLU A 19 30.21 -35.03 -1.75
C GLU A 19 28.88 -34.39 -2.20
N GLN A 20 27.88 -35.22 -2.56
CA GLN A 20 26.54 -34.75 -2.89
C GLN A 20 25.88 -34.06 -1.69
N GLN A 21 25.96 -34.65 -0.50
CA GLN A 21 25.43 -34.03 0.72
C GLN A 21 26.09 -32.67 1.01
N LYS A 22 27.41 -32.55 0.84
CA LYS A 22 28.13 -31.27 0.97
C LYS A 22 27.62 -30.23 -0.03
N LYS A 23 27.40 -30.61 -1.30
CA LYS A 23 26.84 -29.70 -2.32
C LYS A 23 25.44 -29.21 -1.95
N ILE A 24 24.57 -30.12 -1.47
CA ILE A 24 23.22 -29.76 -1.02
C ILE A 24 23.28 -28.82 0.19
N GLN A 25 24.11 -29.13 1.19
CA GLN A 25 24.29 -28.27 2.37
C GLN A 25 24.79 -26.88 1.99
N MET A 26 25.79 -26.80 1.11
CA MET A 26 26.32 -25.51 0.63
C MET A 26 25.27 -24.71 -0.14
N SER A 27 24.52 -25.37 -1.03
CA SER A 27 23.43 -24.72 -1.79
C SER A 27 22.33 -24.18 -0.84
N ASN A 28 21.92 -24.96 0.15
CA ASN A 28 20.96 -24.54 1.16
C ASN A 28 21.46 -23.35 1.98
N LEU A 29 22.73 -23.37 2.40
CA LEU A 29 23.34 -22.26 3.15
C LEU A 29 23.35 -20.96 2.32
N MET A 30 23.73 -21.04 1.04
CA MET A 30 23.73 -19.90 0.14
C MET A 30 22.31 -19.36 -0.11
N ASN A 31 21.33 -20.25 -0.28
CA ASN A 31 19.93 -19.82 -0.44
C ASN A 31 19.39 -19.18 0.85
N GLN A 32 19.72 -19.72 2.02
CA GLN A 32 19.36 -19.10 3.30
C GLN A 32 19.99 -17.71 3.46
N ALA A 33 21.27 -17.55 3.10
CA ALA A 33 21.93 -16.25 3.11
C ALA A 33 21.24 -15.25 2.17
N ARG A 34 20.89 -15.69 0.95
CA ARG A 34 20.14 -14.86 -0.01
C ARG A 34 18.77 -14.45 0.54
N LEU A 35 18.01 -15.38 1.12
CA LEU A 35 16.70 -15.08 1.70
C LEU A 35 16.81 -14.11 2.89
N LYS A 36 17.85 -14.22 3.71
CA LYS A 36 18.11 -13.27 4.81
C LYS A 36 18.32 -11.85 4.29
N VAL A 37 19.11 -11.68 3.22
CA VAL A 37 19.33 -10.36 2.60
C VAL A 37 18.04 -9.80 2.01
N LEU A 38 17.24 -10.64 1.33
CA LEU A 38 15.97 -10.21 0.76
C LEU A 38 14.98 -9.77 1.84
N ARG A 39 14.86 -10.52 2.94
CA ARG A 39 14.01 -10.14 4.07
C ARG A 39 14.46 -8.84 4.70
N ALA A 40 15.74 -8.71 5.02
CA ALA A 40 16.27 -7.47 5.59
C ALA A 40 16.00 -6.25 4.70
N ARG A 41 16.05 -6.42 3.36
CA ARG A 41 15.71 -5.35 2.42
C ARG A 41 14.23 -5.00 2.45
N ASP A 42 13.35 -6.00 2.53
CA ASP A 42 11.90 -5.82 2.60
C ASP A 42 11.48 -5.16 3.93
N ASP A 43 12.12 -5.56 5.04
CA ASP A 43 11.93 -4.98 6.36
C ASP A 43 12.28 -3.47 6.34
N LEU A 44 13.42 -3.10 5.75
CA LEU A 44 13.83 -1.70 5.61
C LEU A 44 12.84 -0.86 4.78
N ILE A 45 12.27 -1.44 3.71
CA ILE A 45 11.25 -0.75 2.90
C ILE A 45 9.97 -0.59 3.71
N THR A 46 9.57 -1.63 4.44
CA THR A 46 8.37 -1.62 5.28
C THR A 46 8.47 -0.58 6.38
N ASP A 47 9.63 -0.48 7.05
CA ASP A 47 9.91 0.51 8.08
C ASP A 47 9.84 1.94 7.52
N LEU A 48 10.44 2.17 6.34
CA LEU A 48 10.40 3.47 5.67
C LEU A 48 8.96 3.88 5.30
N LEU A 49 8.16 2.95 4.78
CA LEU A 49 6.75 3.20 4.47
C LEU A 49 5.93 3.47 5.74
N ASN A 50 6.20 2.77 6.83
CA ASN A 50 5.56 3.00 8.12
C ASN A 50 5.92 4.39 8.68
N GLU A 51 7.18 4.80 8.58
CA GLU A 51 7.60 6.14 8.97
C GLU A 51 6.91 7.22 8.12
N ALA A 52 6.80 7.00 6.80
CA ALA A 52 6.08 7.90 5.91
C ALA A 52 4.59 8.03 6.31
N LYS A 53 3.91 6.92 6.62
CA LYS A 53 2.53 6.92 7.14
C LYS A 53 2.42 7.71 8.45
N GLN A 54 3.35 7.54 9.38
CA GLN A 54 3.37 8.31 10.62
C GLN A 54 3.56 9.81 10.37
N ARG A 55 4.44 10.19 9.42
CA ARG A 55 4.63 11.59 9.02
C ARG A 55 3.36 12.17 8.39
N LEU A 56 2.64 11.42 7.57
CA LEU A 56 1.33 11.84 7.03
C LEU A 56 0.31 12.07 8.16
N GLY A 57 0.29 11.21 9.18
CA GLY A 57 -0.53 11.42 10.37
C GLY A 57 -0.22 12.73 11.12
N LYS A 58 1.01 13.26 11.05
CA LYS A 58 1.35 14.58 11.61
C LYS A 58 0.78 15.73 10.77
N VAL A 59 0.70 15.59 9.45
CA VAL A 59 0.12 16.61 8.56
C VAL A 59 -1.38 16.75 8.80
N VAL A 60 -2.07 15.64 9.03
CA VAL A 60 -3.52 15.61 9.30
C VAL A 60 -3.87 16.36 10.59
N LYS A 61 -2.97 16.36 11.59
CA LYS A 61 -3.15 17.13 12.83
C LYS A 61 -3.10 18.64 12.62
N ASP A 62 -2.44 19.11 11.55
CA ASP A 62 -2.41 20.52 11.20
C ASP A 62 -3.59 20.86 10.29
N THR A 63 -4.65 21.39 10.90
CA THR A 63 -5.91 21.70 10.23
C THR A 63 -5.74 22.64 9.04
N THR A 64 -4.79 23.59 9.09
CA THR A 64 -4.59 24.56 8.01
C THR A 64 -4.01 23.91 6.76
N ARG A 65 -2.93 23.14 6.93
CA ARG A 65 -2.31 22.38 5.84
C ARG A 65 -3.22 21.26 5.35
N TYR A 66 -3.92 20.60 6.27
CA TYR A 66 -4.82 19.51 5.93
C TYR A 66 -6.06 19.98 5.15
N GLN A 67 -6.63 21.14 5.49
CA GLN A 67 -7.73 21.72 4.71
C GLN A 67 -7.33 21.99 3.25
N VAL A 68 -6.15 22.60 3.02
CA VAL A 68 -5.65 22.88 1.66
C VAL A 68 -5.44 21.57 0.89
N LEU A 69 -4.93 20.54 1.56
CA LEU A 69 -4.78 19.22 0.96
C LEU A 69 -6.14 18.61 0.59
N LEU A 70 -7.13 18.66 1.47
CA LEU A 70 -8.48 18.16 1.22
C LEU A 70 -9.18 18.90 0.08
N ASP A 71 -9.04 20.23 0.01
CA ASP A 71 -9.58 21.04 -1.10
C ASP A 71 -9.07 20.50 -2.45
N GLY A 72 -7.77 20.17 -2.54
CA GLY A 72 -7.17 19.57 -3.74
C GLY A 72 -7.58 18.13 -4.01
N LEU A 73 -7.59 17.27 -2.97
CA LEU A 73 -7.94 15.85 -3.10
C LEU A 73 -9.40 15.64 -3.54
N VAL A 74 -10.33 16.42 -2.97
CA VAL A 74 -11.73 16.38 -3.37
C VAL A 74 -11.85 16.75 -4.84
N LEU A 75 -11.30 17.91 -5.23
CA LEU A 75 -11.38 18.39 -6.60
C LEU A 75 -10.75 17.40 -7.61
N GLN A 76 -9.61 16.80 -7.26
CA GLN A 76 -8.95 15.78 -8.07
C GLN A 76 -9.86 14.56 -8.29
N GLY A 77 -10.53 14.09 -7.23
CA GLY A 77 -11.46 12.96 -7.34
C GLY A 77 -12.67 13.27 -8.23
N LEU A 78 -13.22 14.50 -8.13
CA LEU A 78 -14.30 14.94 -9.01
C LEU A 78 -13.87 14.93 -10.49
N TYR A 79 -12.67 15.42 -10.80
CA TYR A 79 -12.13 15.41 -12.17
C TYR A 79 -11.86 14.01 -12.72
N GLN A 80 -11.63 13.03 -11.86
CA GLN A 80 -11.38 11.66 -12.29
C GLN A 80 -12.67 10.91 -12.63
N LEU A 81 -13.77 11.18 -11.90
CA LEU A 81 -15.05 10.52 -12.10
C LEU A 81 -15.86 11.12 -13.25
N LEU A 82 -15.91 12.46 -13.36
CA LEU A 82 -16.68 13.18 -14.39
C LEU A 82 -18.18 12.82 -14.48
N GLU A 83 -18.76 12.36 -13.38
CA GLU A 83 -20.17 11.95 -13.27
C GLU A 83 -21.07 13.11 -12.83
N PRO A 84 -22.38 13.08 -13.17
CA PRO A 84 -23.31 14.15 -12.77
C PRO A 84 -23.68 14.11 -11.29
N ARG A 85 -23.63 12.93 -10.66
CA ARG A 85 -23.91 12.74 -9.24
C ARG A 85 -22.77 11.97 -8.58
N MET A 86 -22.21 12.54 -7.52
CA MET A 86 -21.10 11.95 -6.77
C MET A 86 -21.36 11.99 -5.27
N ILE A 87 -20.92 10.94 -4.58
CA ILE A 87 -21.06 10.79 -3.13
C ILE A 87 -19.66 10.77 -2.52
N VAL A 88 -19.38 11.70 -1.62
CA VAL A 88 -18.10 11.81 -0.92
C VAL A 88 -18.22 11.16 0.45
N ARG A 89 -17.40 10.13 0.68
CA ARG A 89 -17.23 9.48 1.98
C ARG A 89 -15.96 9.98 2.65
N CYS A 90 -16.07 10.35 3.91
CA CYS A 90 -14.96 10.85 4.71
C CYS A 90 -15.00 10.25 6.11
N ARG A 91 -13.96 10.50 6.91
CA ARG A 91 -14.00 10.17 8.34
C ARG A 91 -14.89 11.17 9.07
N LYS A 92 -15.55 10.71 10.13
CA LYS A 92 -16.50 11.51 10.91
C LYS A 92 -15.88 12.81 11.46
N GLN A 93 -14.60 12.77 11.84
CA GLN A 93 -13.85 13.92 12.37
C GLN A 93 -13.55 14.97 11.29
N ASP A 94 -13.41 14.56 10.04
CA ASP A 94 -13.03 15.41 8.91
C ASP A 94 -14.25 16.04 8.22
N PHE A 95 -15.47 15.64 8.60
CA PHE A 95 -16.73 16.11 8.00
C PHE A 95 -16.81 17.64 7.82
N PRO A 96 -16.53 18.50 8.83
CA PRO A 96 -16.62 19.94 8.64
C PRO A 96 -15.61 20.47 7.60
N LEU A 97 -14.40 19.89 7.56
CA LEU A 97 -13.34 20.26 6.62
C LEU A 97 -13.70 19.84 5.20
N VAL A 98 -14.23 18.62 5.04
CA VAL A 98 -14.66 18.07 3.75
C VAL A 98 -15.88 18.84 3.22
N LYS A 99 -16.81 19.24 4.08
CA LYS A 99 -17.94 20.10 3.69
C LYS A 99 -17.48 21.43 3.10
N ALA A 100 -16.50 22.07 3.72
CA ALA A 100 -15.90 23.30 3.18
C ALA A 100 -15.16 23.03 1.86
N ALA A 101 -14.43 21.91 1.76
CA ALA A 101 -13.70 21.52 0.55
C ALA A 101 -14.63 21.28 -0.63
N VAL A 102 -15.73 20.54 -0.43
CA VAL A 102 -16.75 20.28 -1.46
C VAL A 102 -17.38 21.59 -1.95
N GLN A 103 -17.75 22.50 -1.05
CA GLN A 103 -18.31 23.80 -1.42
C GLN A 103 -17.36 24.63 -2.29
N LYS A 104 -16.05 24.54 -2.06
CA LYS A 104 -15.03 25.19 -2.91
C LYS A 104 -14.79 24.45 -4.22
N ALA A 105 -14.89 23.13 -4.22
CA ALA A 105 -14.58 22.30 -5.39
C ALA A 105 -15.66 22.39 -6.49
N ILE A 106 -16.95 22.48 -6.12
CA ILE A 106 -18.08 22.59 -7.07
C ILE A 106 -17.89 23.71 -8.11
N PRO A 107 -17.63 24.99 -7.74
CA PRO A 107 -17.44 26.05 -8.73
C PRO A 107 -16.21 25.81 -9.62
N MET A 108 -15.10 25.31 -9.05
CA MET A 108 -13.89 25.01 -9.83
C MET A 108 -14.15 23.92 -10.87
N TYR A 109 -14.85 22.85 -10.46
CA TYR A 109 -15.23 21.76 -11.33
C TYR A 109 -16.14 22.24 -12.48
N LYS A 110 -17.14 23.06 -12.17
CA LYS A 110 -18.07 23.61 -13.16
C LYS A 110 -17.36 24.50 -14.19
N ILE A 111 -16.38 25.30 -13.76
CA ILE A 111 -15.58 26.15 -14.67
C ILE A 111 -14.75 25.29 -15.62
N ALA A 112 -14.07 24.26 -15.10
CA ALA A 112 -13.17 23.42 -15.89
C ALA A 112 -13.89 22.46 -16.84
N THR A 113 -14.99 21.84 -16.39
CA THR A 113 -15.70 20.80 -17.16
C THR A 113 -16.90 21.32 -17.93
N ARG A 114 -17.40 22.52 -17.58
CA ARG A 114 -18.66 23.11 -18.08
C ARG A 114 -19.89 22.24 -17.82
N LYS A 115 -19.81 21.30 -16.88
CA LYS A 115 -20.91 20.44 -16.45
C LYS A 115 -21.33 20.80 -15.03
N ASP A 116 -22.63 20.73 -14.78
CA ASP A 116 -23.16 20.76 -13.43
C ASP A 116 -22.94 19.42 -12.73
N VAL A 117 -22.73 19.47 -11.42
CA VAL A 117 -22.42 18.31 -10.59
C VAL A 117 -23.17 18.41 -9.27
N ASP A 118 -23.84 17.33 -8.89
CA ASP A 118 -24.43 17.15 -7.57
C ASP A 118 -23.46 16.34 -6.70
N VAL A 119 -22.83 17.00 -5.72
CA VAL A 119 -21.88 16.38 -4.80
C VAL A 119 -22.51 16.31 -3.41
N GLN A 120 -22.81 15.10 -2.96
CA GLN A 120 -23.40 14.83 -1.65
C GLN A 120 -22.34 14.21 -0.74
N ILE A 121 -22.40 14.47 0.56
CA ILE A 121 -21.50 13.84 1.55
C ILE A 121 -22.29 12.76 2.27
N ASP A 122 -21.76 11.54 2.28
CA ASP A 122 -22.33 10.40 2.99
C ASP A 122 -22.34 10.67 4.51
N GLN A 123 -23.52 10.54 5.13
CA GLN A 123 -23.72 10.72 6.57
C GLN A 123 -24.09 9.41 7.27
N GLU A 124 -24.31 8.34 6.51
CA GLU A 124 -24.68 7.02 7.04
C GLU A 124 -23.43 6.14 7.14
N VAL A 125 -22.57 6.20 6.13
CA VAL A 125 -21.33 5.42 6.07
C VAL A 125 -20.13 6.34 6.09
N TYR A 126 -19.29 6.18 7.11
CA TYR A 126 -18.03 6.92 7.25
C TYR A 126 -16.83 6.01 7.00
N LEU A 127 -15.71 6.62 6.64
CA LEU A 127 -14.43 5.91 6.59
C LEU A 127 -14.02 5.44 8.00
N PRO A 128 -13.35 4.27 8.11
CA PRO A 128 -12.80 3.79 9.38
C PRO A 128 -11.90 4.83 10.05
N GLU A 129 -11.94 4.89 11.38
CA GLU A 129 -11.12 5.82 12.17
C GLU A 129 -9.62 5.52 12.08
N GLU A 130 -9.24 4.29 11.70
CA GLU A 130 -7.85 3.84 11.54
C GLU A 130 -7.14 4.47 10.33
N ILE A 131 -7.90 4.94 9.34
CA ILE A 131 -7.34 5.60 8.16
C ILE A 131 -6.70 6.91 8.60
N ALA A 132 -5.54 7.27 8.04
CA ALA A 132 -4.83 8.50 8.41
C ALA A 132 -5.54 9.77 7.91
N GLY A 133 -6.21 9.70 6.76
CA GLY A 133 -7.10 10.73 6.22
C GLY A 133 -7.34 10.63 4.73
N GLY A 134 -8.13 11.58 4.22
CA GLY A 134 -8.51 11.65 2.81
C GLY A 134 -10.02 11.51 2.63
N VAL A 135 -10.41 11.30 1.38
CA VAL A 135 -11.80 11.14 0.95
C VAL A 135 -11.88 10.01 -0.07
N GLU A 136 -12.98 9.27 -0.06
CA GLU A 136 -13.34 8.35 -1.12
C GLU A 136 -14.57 8.91 -1.84
N ILE A 137 -14.55 8.94 -3.16
CA ILE A 137 -15.64 9.49 -3.96
C ILE A 137 -16.24 8.36 -4.80
N TYR A 138 -17.56 8.24 -4.72
CA TYR A 138 -18.36 7.22 -5.39
C TYR A 138 -19.26 7.88 -6.42
N ASN A 139 -19.63 7.14 -7.46
CA ASN A 139 -20.68 7.55 -8.40
C ASN A 139 -22.06 7.36 -7.77
N GLY A 140 -23.06 8.13 -8.22
CA GLY A 140 -24.41 8.11 -7.63
C GLY A 140 -25.20 6.79 -7.77
N ASP A 141 -24.68 5.80 -8.49
CA ASP A 141 -25.32 4.48 -8.70
C ASP A 141 -24.89 3.41 -7.68
N ARG A 142 -24.00 3.74 -6.73
CA ARG A 142 -23.48 2.82 -5.71
C ARG A 142 -23.39 3.44 -4.33
#